data_AF-A0A7W8AU59-F1
#
_entry.id   AF-A0A7W8AU59-F1
#
_cell.length_a   1.000
_cell.length_b   1.000
_cell.length_c   1.000
_cell.angle_alpha   90.00
_cell.angle_beta   90.00
_cell.angle_gamma   90.00
#
_symmetry.space_group_name_H-M   'P 1'
#
loop_
_entity.id
_entity.type
_entity.pdbx_description
1 polymer ?
#
loop_
_entity_poly.entity_id
_entity_poly.type
_entity_poly.pdbx_seq_one_letter_code
_entity_poly.pdbx_strand_id
1 'polypeptide(L)'
;MDTKHRARPRTAPGSAHPGPAPRRVPPSRAPGPTTPATEPESTTQENTAPQNTAPEPPGVRGAGRPTGAARGSATGRTPRTADAPGAPAPAPVSPKAPASPTAAARRRPELAAFLRGRRARVTPADVGMPPGPRRRTPGLRREEVAQLSGVGVTWYTWLEQGRPINASAQVLDAVARTLRLDRAEREHLYHLAEVPYAVRHEAAAEAVGAEIQGLIDALDPHPAVVYNTRYDILATNPAYRDLFLVPETEAIGVPNVLWTLFVVPRSDCPLVFRDSELPVMVATLRGAYGRHVGEPAWEEFVRGLSLASQEFADLWASGNVIPPGPRVKTFRHTAVGELRMTSVSLSINGMPECRIVAYTPDDEETRQGVARLRELRRAEADQEEATSREPEKTAKSPAP
;
A
#
# COMPACT_ATOMS: atom_id res chain seq x y z
N MET A 1 75.86 35.78 22.83
CA MET A 1 74.72 35.83 21.91
C MET A 1 73.46 35.89 22.78
N ASP A 2 73.27 37.01 23.48
CA ASP A 2 72.47 38.18 23.06
C ASP A 2 70.97 37.86 22.97
N THR A 3 70.22 38.10 24.06
CA THR A 3 69.44 39.32 24.39
C THR A 3 68.10 39.37 23.63
N LYS A 4 66.93 39.70 24.18
CA LYS A 4 66.48 40.26 25.47
C LYS A 4 64.95 40.15 25.55
N HIS A 5 64.41 40.04 26.77
CA HIS A 5 63.24 40.72 27.38
C HIS A 5 62.11 41.30 26.49
N ARG A 6 60.82 41.25 26.85
CA ARG A 6 60.17 41.82 28.06
C ARG A 6 58.65 41.46 27.96
N ALA A 7 57.99 40.84 28.95
CA ALA A 7 57.37 41.37 30.17
C ALA A 7 55.83 41.61 30.11
N ARG A 8 55.18 40.96 31.09
CA ARG A 8 53.81 40.99 31.66
C ARG A 8 53.39 42.39 32.23
N PRO A 9 52.11 42.68 32.63
CA PRO A 9 51.29 42.01 33.70
C PRO A 9 49.80 41.80 33.32
N ARG A 10 48.98 40.86 33.84
CA ARG A 10 48.63 40.35 35.18
C ARG A 10 47.98 41.37 36.13
N THR A 11 46.66 41.45 36.08
CA THR A 11 45.77 41.95 37.15
C THR A 11 44.65 40.93 37.35
N ALA A 12 44.31 40.67 38.62
CA ALA A 12 43.22 39.79 39.07
C ALA A 12 42.20 40.64 39.88
N PRO A 13 41.17 40.06 40.51
CA PRO A 13 39.77 40.18 40.13
C PRO A 13 38.95 41.15 41.00
N GLY A 14 37.86 41.69 40.45
CA GLY A 14 36.90 42.55 41.16
C GLY A 14 35.57 41.85 41.44
N SER A 15 35.11 41.98 42.69
CA SER A 15 33.89 41.42 43.28
C SER A 15 32.56 41.91 42.69
N ALA A 16 31.58 41.00 42.81
CA ALA A 16 30.14 41.13 42.96
C ALA A 16 29.52 42.51 43.25
N HIS A 17 28.43 42.84 42.53
CA HIS A 17 27.07 42.93 43.11
C HIS A 17 25.99 42.96 41.99
N PRO A 18 24.75 42.48 42.27
CA PRO A 18 23.72 42.19 41.29
C PRO A 18 22.81 43.39 41.01
N GLY A 19 22.39 43.52 39.74
CA GLY A 19 21.41 44.52 39.29
C GLY A 19 19.97 44.15 39.72
N PRO A 20 19.07 45.15 39.86
CA PRO A 20 17.79 44.99 40.51
C PRO A 20 16.71 44.40 39.57
N ALA A 21 15.95 43.44 40.10
CA ALA A 21 14.69 43.00 39.52
C ALA A 21 13.58 44.04 39.74
N PRO A 22 12.65 44.20 38.78
CA PRO A 22 11.35 44.78 39.09
C PRO A 22 10.17 43.86 38.75
N ARG A 23 9.38 43.64 39.81
CA ARG A 23 7.91 43.67 39.89
C ARG A 23 7.11 42.50 39.29
N ARG A 24 6.71 41.63 40.23
CA ARG A 24 5.51 40.79 40.20
C ARG A 24 4.25 41.62 39.92
N VAL A 25 3.47 41.17 38.95
CA VAL A 25 2.10 41.62 38.68
C VAL A 25 1.15 40.71 39.47
N PRO A 26 0.15 41.24 40.21
CA PRO A 26 -0.84 40.42 40.91
C PRO A 26 -1.88 39.81 39.94
N PRO A 27 -2.47 38.65 40.28
CA PRO A 27 -3.36 37.92 39.37
C PRO A 27 -4.71 38.60 39.19
N SER A 28 -5.16 38.75 37.94
CA SER A 28 -6.52 39.15 37.62
C SER A 28 -7.47 37.95 37.69
N ARG A 29 -8.63 38.24 38.28
CA ARG A 29 -9.64 37.32 38.81
C ARG A 29 -10.57 36.84 37.70
N ALA A 30 -10.90 35.56 37.73
CA ALA A 30 -11.96 34.95 36.92
C ALA A 30 -13.34 35.60 37.18
N PRO A 31 -14.23 35.62 36.18
CA PRO A 31 -15.66 35.53 36.39
C PRO A 31 -16.18 34.14 35.99
N GLY A 32 -16.92 33.49 36.89
CA GLY A 32 -17.97 32.54 36.53
C GLY A 32 -19.29 33.03 37.14
N PRO A 33 -20.39 32.27 37.08
CA PRO A 33 -20.87 31.38 36.04
C PRO A 33 -22.10 32.00 35.32
N THR A 34 -22.38 31.57 34.09
CA THR A 34 -23.71 31.79 33.47
C THR A 34 -24.14 30.50 32.77
N THR A 35 -25.27 29.95 33.22
CA THR A 35 -25.97 28.76 32.74
C THR A 35 -27.46 29.15 32.61
N PRO A 36 -28.34 28.47 31.85
CA PRO A 36 -28.19 27.66 30.63
C PRO A 36 -29.03 28.21 29.45
N ALA A 37 -28.76 27.77 28.22
CA ALA A 37 -29.78 27.75 27.17
C ALA A 37 -29.51 26.63 26.15
N THR A 38 -30.36 25.60 26.24
CA THR A 38 -31.00 24.85 25.15
C THR A 38 -30.15 23.91 24.28
N GLU A 39 -30.38 22.62 24.52
CA GLU A 39 -30.06 21.44 23.71
C GLU A 39 -30.56 21.55 22.25
N PRO A 40 -29.97 20.76 21.34
CA PRO A 40 -30.82 19.75 20.73
C PRO A 40 -30.19 18.35 20.74
N GLU A 41 -30.97 17.43 21.29
CA GLU A 41 -31.16 16.01 20.96
C GLU A 41 -30.01 15.27 20.26
N SER A 42 -29.32 14.45 21.05
CA SER A 42 -28.42 13.39 20.58
C SER A 42 -29.21 12.08 20.43
N THR A 43 -29.42 11.64 19.19
CA THR A 43 -29.91 10.29 18.88
C THR A 43 -28.80 9.28 19.22
N THR A 44 -29.04 8.54 20.29
CA THR A 44 -28.27 7.35 20.67
C THR A 44 -28.51 6.25 19.63
N GLN A 45 -27.46 5.82 18.93
CA GLN A 45 -27.44 4.53 18.24
C GLN A 45 -26.33 3.67 18.86
N GLU A 46 -26.80 2.75 19.68
CA GLU A 46 -26.10 1.65 20.34
C GLU A 46 -25.44 0.76 19.28
N ASN A 47 -24.12 0.60 19.34
CA ASN A 47 -23.39 -0.31 18.47
C ASN A 47 -22.64 -1.34 19.32
N THR A 48 -23.15 -2.56 19.27
CA THR A 48 -22.72 -3.76 19.99
C THR A 48 -21.31 -4.20 19.57
N ALA A 49 -20.41 -4.34 20.53
CA ALA A 49 -19.09 -4.95 20.36
C ALA A 49 -19.18 -6.49 20.24
N PRO A 50 -18.42 -7.15 19.36
CA PRO A 50 -18.23 -8.59 19.44
C PRO A 50 -17.09 -8.92 20.42
N GLN A 51 -17.42 -9.77 21.40
CA GLN A 51 -16.48 -10.32 22.38
C GLN A 51 -15.53 -11.31 21.73
N ASN A 52 -14.26 -11.22 22.14
CA ASN A 52 -13.14 -12.03 21.68
C ASN A 52 -12.96 -13.22 22.65
N THR A 53 -13.04 -14.46 22.15
CA THR A 53 -12.82 -15.68 22.94
C THR A 53 -11.46 -16.27 22.61
N ALA A 54 -10.60 -16.40 23.62
CA ALA A 54 -9.30 -17.07 23.53
C ALA A 54 -9.44 -18.61 23.47
N PRO A 55 -8.49 -19.35 22.85
CA PRO A 55 -8.46 -20.81 22.91
C PRO A 55 -7.45 -21.33 23.94
N GLU A 56 -7.82 -22.41 24.65
CA GLU A 56 -6.94 -23.26 25.47
C GLU A 56 -6.64 -24.62 24.79
N PRO A 57 -5.61 -25.37 25.22
CA PRO A 57 -4.84 -26.31 24.38
C PRO A 57 -5.31 -27.79 24.45
N PRO A 58 -4.78 -28.71 23.60
CA PRO A 58 -5.27 -30.09 23.54
C PRO A 58 -4.56 -31.03 24.51
N GLY A 59 -5.36 -31.81 25.23
CA GLY A 59 -4.96 -32.97 26.04
C GLY A 59 -5.12 -34.31 25.30
N VAL A 60 -4.29 -35.26 25.69
CA VAL A 60 -3.87 -36.50 25.02
C VAL A 60 -4.56 -37.76 25.60
N ARG A 61 -4.63 -38.83 24.78
CA ARG A 61 -4.98 -40.27 25.08
C ARG A 61 -6.47 -40.56 25.36
N GLY A 62 -7.04 -41.70 24.99
CA GLY A 62 -6.56 -42.93 24.36
C GLY A 62 -7.61 -44.04 24.50
N ALA A 63 -7.65 -44.94 23.49
CA ALA A 63 -8.08 -46.34 23.49
C ALA A 63 -9.35 -46.81 24.23
N GLY A 64 -10.23 -47.51 23.49
CA GLY A 64 -11.24 -48.40 24.09
C GLY A 64 -12.33 -48.90 23.13
N ARG A 65 -12.00 -49.86 22.26
CA ARG A 65 -12.95 -50.85 21.72
C ARG A 65 -13.34 -51.82 22.87
N PRO A 66 -14.43 -52.63 22.84
CA PRO A 66 -14.84 -53.40 21.65
C PRO A 66 -16.36 -53.78 21.49
N THR A 67 -16.66 -54.27 20.27
CA THR A 67 -17.50 -55.43 19.87
C THR A 67 -18.97 -55.63 20.28
N GLY A 68 -19.76 -56.09 19.28
CA GLY A 68 -20.87 -57.05 19.42
C GLY A 68 -22.22 -56.52 18.93
N ALA A 69 -22.57 -56.58 17.64
CA ALA A 69 -23.19 -57.72 16.96
C ALA A 69 -24.46 -58.27 17.63
N ALA A 70 -25.65 -57.97 17.07
CA ALA A 70 -26.78 -58.90 17.02
C ALA A 70 -27.80 -58.47 15.95
N ARG A 71 -28.11 -59.42 15.06
CA ARG A 71 -29.20 -59.40 14.08
C ARG A 71 -30.53 -59.70 14.79
N GLY A 72 -31.64 -59.27 14.19
CA GLY A 72 -32.96 -59.78 14.58
C GLY A 72 -34.11 -59.13 13.81
N SER A 73 -34.48 -59.74 12.69
CA SER A 73 -35.75 -59.53 11.99
C SER A 73 -36.94 -59.88 12.91
N ALA A 74 -38.08 -59.20 12.74
CA ALA A 74 -39.35 -59.80 12.30
C ALA A 74 -40.59 -59.00 12.76
N THR A 75 -41.42 -58.68 11.77
CA THR A 75 -42.89 -58.79 11.76
C THR A 75 -43.73 -58.17 12.87
N GLY A 76 -44.67 -57.31 12.46
CA GLY A 76 -46.07 -57.58 12.79
C GLY A 76 -46.93 -56.39 13.21
N ARG A 77 -48.00 -56.22 12.43
CA ARG A 77 -49.35 -55.74 12.81
C ARG A 77 -49.63 -54.24 12.87
N THR A 78 -50.50 -53.85 11.94
CA THR A 78 -51.43 -52.72 11.98
C THR A 78 -52.46 -52.85 13.11
N PRO A 79 -53.14 -51.73 13.45
CA PRO A 79 -54.58 -51.69 13.20
C PRO A 79 -55.04 -50.38 12.53
N ARG A 80 -56.31 -50.44 12.12
CA ARG A 80 -57.02 -49.61 11.12
C ARG A 80 -58.14 -48.85 11.83
N THR A 81 -58.29 -47.54 11.55
CA THR A 81 -59.49 -46.67 11.75
C THR A 81 -59.09 -45.25 11.30
N ALA A 82 -59.84 -44.39 10.62
CA ALA A 82 -61.21 -44.33 10.11
C ALA A 82 -61.26 -43.19 9.02
N ASP A 83 -62.43 -43.04 8.38
CA ASP A 83 -62.78 -42.23 7.21
C ASP A 83 -62.55 -40.69 7.25
N ALA A 84 -62.08 -40.16 6.10
CA ALA A 84 -62.40 -38.92 5.33
C ALA A 84 -62.43 -37.50 5.97
N PRO A 85 -62.30 -36.37 5.22
CA PRO A 85 -62.20 -36.20 3.75
C PRO A 85 -61.08 -35.25 3.22
N GLY A 86 -60.69 -35.46 1.95
CA GLY A 86 -60.38 -34.41 0.96
C GLY A 86 -59.21 -33.43 1.20
N ALA A 87 -58.04 -33.72 0.60
CA ALA A 87 -57.04 -32.70 0.24
C ALA A 87 -56.55 -32.94 -1.21
N PRO A 88 -56.34 -31.88 -2.02
CA PRO A 88 -56.14 -32.01 -3.47
C PRO A 88 -54.77 -32.60 -3.82
N ALA A 89 -54.72 -33.32 -4.94
CA ALA A 89 -53.50 -33.92 -5.50
C ALA A 89 -52.38 -32.87 -5.70
N PRO A 90 -51.09 -33.22 -5.46
CA PRO A 90 -50.00 -32.31 -5.75
C PRO A 90 -49.88 -32.11 -7.27
N ALA A 91 -49.87 -30.84 -7.69
CA ALA A 91 -49.62 -30.44 -9.06
C ALA A 91 -48.27 -30.99 -9.57
N PRO A 92 -48.13 -31.33 -10.86
CA PRO A 92 -46.87 -31.82 -11.40
C PRO A 92 -45.81 -30.73 -11.26
N VAL A 93 -44.71 -31.06 -10.57
CA VAL A 93 -43.50 -30.24 -10.55
C VAL A 93 -42.94 -30.19 -11.97
N SER A 94 -43.12 -29.05 -12.63
CA SER A 94 -42.43 -28.70 -13.87
C SER A 94 -40.92 -28.84 -13.67
N PRO A 95 -40.17 -29.39 -14.65
CA PRO A 95 -38.74 -29.58 -14.51
C PRO A 95 -38.03 -28.23 -14.37
N LYS A 96 -37.20 -28.13 -13.33
CA LYS A 96 -36.29 -27.01 -13.07
C LYS A 96 -35.47 -26.75 -14.34
N ALA A 97 -35.62 -25.56 -14.92
CA ALA A 97 -34.80 -25.10 -16.04
C ALA A 97 -33.29 -25.27 -15.68
N PRO A 98 -32.43 -25.68 -16.64
CA PRO A 98 -31.02 -25.88 -16.35
C PRO A 98 -30.42 -24.55 -15.87
N ALA A 99 -29.75 -24.61 -14.71
CA ALA A 99 -28.99 -23.49 -14.17
C ALA A 99 -28.09 -22.92 -15.27
N SER A 100 -28.08 -21.59 -15.41
CA SER A 100 -27.18 -20.91 -16.33
C SER A 100 -25.75 -21.42 -16.11
N PRO A 101 -24.98 -21.71 -17.18
CA PRO A 101 -23.62 -22.22 -17.02
C PRO A 101 -22.82 -21.26 -16.15
N THR A 102 -22.16 -21.81 -15.13
CA THR A 102 -21.33 -21.05 -14.18
C THR A 102 -20.29 -20.21 -14.93
N ALA A 103 -19.82 -19.09 -14.34
CA ALA A 103 -18.78 -18.25 -14.96
C ALA A 103 -17.55 -19.08 -15.39
N ALA A 104 -17.17 -20.09 -14.60
CA ALA A 104 -16.14 -21.08 -14.93
C ALA A 104 -16.40 -21.87 -16.22
N ALA A 105 -17.65 -22.23 -16.52
CA ALA A 105 -18.02 -22.93 -17.75
C ALA A 105 -17.93 -22.01 -18.99
N ARG A 106 -18.10 -20.69 -18.84
CA ARG A 106 -17.94 -19.70 -19.92
C ARG A 106 -16.48 -19.29 -20.16
N ARG A 107 -15.64 -19.31 -19.12
CA ARG A 107 -14.20 -18.94 -19.21
C ARG A 107 -13.35 -19.98 -19.96
N ARG A 108 -13.73 -21.26 -19.89
CA ARG A 108 -12.96 -22.36 -20.52
C ARG A 108 -12.90 -22.31 -22.05
N PRO A 109 -14.00 -22.04 -22.77
CA PRO A 109 -13.96 -21.77 -24.21
C PRO A 109 -13.06 -20.57 -24.56
N GLU A 110 -13.09 -19.51 -23.75
CA GLU A 110 -12.25 -18.33 -23.93
C GLU A 110 -10.76 -18.66 -23.72
N LEU A 111 -10.42 -19.43 -22.68
CA LEU A 111 -9.06 -19.93 -22.43
C LEU A 111 -8.54 -20.74 -23.63
N ALA A 112 -9.38 -21.64 -24.15
CA ALA A 112 -9.07 -22.47 -25.30
C ALA A 112 -8.85 -21.63 -26.58
N ALA A 113 -9.71 -20.63 -26.81
CA ALA A 113 -9.59 -19.72 -27.94
C ALA A 113 -8.33 -18.84 -27.83
N PHE A 114 -8.07 -18.28 -26.65
CA PHE A 114 -6.91 -17.47 -26.36
C PHE A 114 -5.60 -18.24 -26.60
N LEU A 115 -5.44 -19.42 -25.99
CA LEU A 115 -4.23 -20.24 -26.14
C LEU A 115 -3.99 -20.66 -27.60
N ARG A 116 -5.06 -21.02 -28.31
CA ARG A 116 -4.98 -21.38 -29.74
C ARG A 116 -4.54 -20.19 -30.59
N GLY A 117 -5.08 -19.00 -30.33
CA GLY A 117 -4.70 -17.77 -31.00
C GLY A 117 -3.23 -17.41 -30.76
N ARG A 118 -2.77 -17.51 -29.51
CA ARG A 118 -1.37 -17.22 -29.14
C ARG A 118 -0.40 -18.22 -29.74
N ARG A 119 -0.72 -19.52 -29.69
CA ARG A 119 0.08 -20.56 -30.32
C ARG A 119 0.22 -20.36 -31.84
N ALA A 120 -0.84 -19.91 -32.51
CA ALA A 120 -0.80 -19.66 -33.96
C ALA A 120 0.08 -18.46 -34.35
N ARG A 121 0.35 -17.52 -33.42
CA ARG A 121 1.15 -16.32 -33.65
C ARG A 121 2.66 -16.54 -33.45
N VAL A 122 3.06 -17.40 -32.52
CA VAL A 122 4.48 -17.66 -32.24
C VAL A 122 5.03 -18.64 -33.29
N THR A 123 6.10 -18.24 -33.98
CA THR A 123 6.75 -19.10 -34.98
C THR A 123 7.82 -19.98 -34.33
N PRO A 124 8.21 -21.11 -34.96
CA PRO A 124 9.34 -21.91 -34.48
C PRO A 124 10.64 -21.10 -34.33
N ALA A 125 10.89 -20.15 -35.24
CA ALA A 125 12.07 -19.30 -35.20
C ALA A 125 12.09 -18.40 -33.96
N ASP A 126 10.93 -17.89 -33.51
CA ASP A 126 10.81 -17.04 -32.31
C ASP A 126 11.25 -17.72 -31.01
N VAL A 127 11.29 -19.05 -31.01
CA VAL A 127 11.69 -19.89 -29.87
C VAL A 127 12.96 -20.70 -30.16
N GLY A 128 13.72 -20.32 -31.18
CA GLY A 128 15.01 -20.93 -31.52
C GLY A 128 14.91 -22.32 -32.14
N MET A 129 13.74 -22.72 -32.66
CA MET A 129 13.56 -23.99 -33.36
C MET A 129 13.70 -23.81 -34.89
N PRO A 130 14.32 -24.76 -35.60
CA PRO A 130 14.40 -24.72 -37.04
C PRO A 130 13.00 -24.82 -37.66
N PRO A 131 12.73 -24.12 -38.79
CA PRO A 131 11.49 -24.29 -39.53
C PRO A 131 11.45 -25.70 -40.12
N GLY A 132 10.81 -26.63 -39.40
CA GLY A 132 10.67 -28.03 -39.84
C GLY A 132 9.97 -28.16 -41.21
N PRO A 133 10.14 -29.29 -41.92
CA PRO A 133 9.68 -29.44 -43.30
C PRO A 133 8.14 -29.40 -43.41
N ARG A 134 7.62 -28.76 -44.48
CA ARG A 134 6.20 -28.67 -44.89
C ARG A 134 5.20 -28.54 -43.72
N ARG A 135 5.14 -27.36 -43.11
CA ARG A 135 4.14 -27.05 -42.06
C ARG A 135 2.82 -26.57 -42.67
N ARG A 136 1.70 -27.14 -42.20
CA ARG A 136 0.33 -26.68 -42.52
C ARG A 136 -0.16 -25.56 -41.59
N THR A 137 0.51 -25.35 -40.47
CA THR A 137 0.20 -24.30 -39.49
C THR A 137 1.41 -23.38 -39.36
N PRO A 138 1.26 -22.06 -39.52
CA PRO A 138 2.39 -21.13 -39.47
C PRO A 138 3.01 -21.00 -38.07
N GLY A 139 2.22 -21.17 -37.00
CA GLY A 139 2.69 -21.12 -35.62
C GLY A 139 3.15 -22.46 -35.03
N LEU A 140 3.41 -22.48 -33.72
CA LEU A 140 3.83 -23.66 -32.97
C LEU A 140 2.76 -24.77 -32.98
N ARG A 141 3.19 -26.02 -32.96
CA ARG A 141 2.33 -27.19 -32.75
C ARG A 141 2.12 -27.42 -31.25
N ARG A 142 1.11 -28.24 -30.88
CA ARG A 142 0.83 -28.52 -29.46
C ARG A 142 1.98 -29.26 -28.79
N GLU A 143 2.61 -30.17 -29.54
CA GLU A 143 3.76 -30.95 -29.11
C GLU A 143 4.97 -30.06 -28.83
N GLU A 144 5.17 -29.02 -29.66
CA GLU A 144 6.27 -28.07 -29.52
C GLU A 144 6.09 -27.17 -28.31
N VAL A 145 4.86 -26.64 -28.10
CA VAL A 145 4.57 -25.86 -26.89
C VAL A 145 4.75 -26.71 -25.64
N ALA A 146 4.24 -27.95 -25.66
CA ALA A 146 4.36 -28.87 -24.53
C ALA A 146 5.84 -29.17 -24.20
N GLN A 147 6.65 -29.46 -25.21
CA GLN A 147 8.08 -29.69 -25.05
C GLN A 147 8.81 -28.46 -24.47
N LEU A 148 8.59 -27.28 -25.05
CA LEU A 148 9.27 -26.05 -24.65
C LEU A 148 8.83 -25.54 -23.26
N SER A 149 7.61 -25.86 -22.83
CA SER A 149 7.09 -25.51 -21.51
C SER A 149 7.31 -26.61 -20.45
N GLY A 150 7.89 -27.75 -20.83
CA GLY A 150 8.16 -28.87 -19.91
C GLY A 150 6.91 -29.57 -19.40
N VAL A 151 5.82 -29.57 -20.17
CA VAL A 151 4.55 -30.22 -19.81
C VAL A 151 4.24 -31.38 -20.76
N GLY A 152 3.36 -32.29 -20.34
CA GLY A 152 2.90 -33.38 -21.21
C GLY A 152 2.04 -32.87 -22.38
N VAL A 153 2.22 -33.43 -23.58
CA VAL A 153 1.44 -33.09 -24.79
C VAL A 153 -0.07 -33.24 -24.55
N THR A 154 -0.47 -34.33 -23.91
CA THR A 154 -1.88 -34.61 -23.55
C THR A 154 -2.42 -33.55 -22.62
N TRP A 155 -1.61 -33.11 -21.64
CA TRP A 155 -2.01 -32.09 -20.68
C TRP A 155 -2.23 -30.73 -21.37
N TYR A 156 -1.28 -30.28 -22.19
CA TYR A 156 -1.43 -29.02 -22.96
C TYR A 156 -2.62 -29.08 -23.92
N THR A 157 -2.87 -30.25 -24.51
CA THR A 157 -4.05 -30.47 -25.36
C THR A 157 -5.35 -30.31 -24.59
N TRP A 158 -5.44 -30.81 -23.36
CA TRP A 158 -6.61 -30.62 -22.50
C TRP A 158 -6.79 -29.16 -22.09
N LEU A 159 -5.70 -28.45 -21.83
CA LEU A 159 -5.71 -27.01 -21.53
C LEU A 159 -6.28 -26.22 -22.72
N GLU A 160 -5.77 -26.44 -23.94
CA GLU A 160 -6.24 -25.78 -25.16
C GLU A 160 -7.64 -26.23 -25.63
N GLN A 161 -8.17 -27.32 -25.06
CA GLN A 161 -9.56 -27.75 -25.25
C GLN A 161 -10.51 -27.17 -24.21
N GLY A 162 -10.02 -26.45 -23.19
CA GLY A 162 -10.84 -25.93 -22.11
C GLY A 162 -11.44 -27.04 -21.25
N ARG A 163 -10.77 -28.19 -21.12
CA ARG A 163 -11.23 -29.26 -20.22
C ARG A 163 -11.08 -28.81 -18.76
N PRO A 164 -11.89 -29.36 -17.83
CA PRO A 164 -11.79 -29.05 -16.41
C PRO A 164 -10.53 -29.69 -15.81
N ILE A 165 -9.38 -29.06 -16.02
CA ILE A 165 -8.09 -29.43 -15.45
C ILE A 165 -7.58 -28.30 -14.57
N ASN A 166 -6.88 -28.64 -13.49
CA ASN A 166 -6.21 -27.65 -12.66
C ASN A 166 -4.84 -27.34 -13.26
N ALA A 167 -4.53 -26.06 -13.44
CA ALA A 167 -3.20 -25.59 -13.82
C ALA A 167 -2.53 -24.93 -12.62
N SER A 168 -1.27 -25.24 -12.36
CA SER A 168 -0.48 -24.52 -11.36
C SER A 168 0.07 -23.22 -11.96
N ALA A 169 0.35 -22.23 -11.11
CA ALA A 169 0.99 -20.98 -11.54
C ALA A 169 2.31 -21.25 -12.29
N GLN A 170 3.14 -22.17 -11.79
CA GLN A 170 4.39 -22.55 -12.43
C GLN A 170 4.20 -23.07 -13.87
N VAL A 171 3.15 -23.86 -14.11
CA VAL A 171 2.84 -24.37 -15.45
C VAL A 171 2.33 -23.25 -16.35
N LEU A 172 1.47 -22.36 -15.85
CA LEU A 172 1.01 -21.20 -16.60
C LEU A 172 2.16 -20.26 -16.96
N ASP A 173 3.12 -20.03 -16.05
CA ASP A 173 4.34 -19.26 -16.31
C ASP A 173 5.21 -19.89 -17.41
N ALA A 174 5.37 -21.22 -17.38
CA ALA A 174 6.12 -21.93 -18.40
C ALA A 174 5.43 -21.80 -19.78
N VAL A 175 4.12 -22.02 -19.85
CA VAL A 175 3.33 -21.84 -21.07
C VAL A 175 3.38 -20.39 -21.56
N ALA A 176 3.24 -19.42 -20.67
CA ALA A 176 3.29 -18.00 -21.01
C ALA A 176 4.68 -17.57 -21.54
N ARG A 177 5.77 -18.08 -20.97
CA ARG A 177 7.13 -17.87 -21.50
C ARG A 177 7.30 -18.48 -22.88
N THR A 178 6.87 -19.73 -23.08
CA THR A 178 6.95 -20.41 -24.38
C THR A 178 6.15 -19.69 -25.45
N LEU A 179 4.96 -19.19 -25.10
CA LEU A 179 4.10 -18.42 -26.00
C LEU A 179 4.49 -16.94 -26.10
N ARG A 180 5.60 -16.54 -25.45
CA ARG A 180 6.11 -15.16 -25.42
C ARG A 180 5.04 -14.12 -25.09
N LEU A 181 4.12 -14.47 -24.18
CA LEU A 181 3.04 -13.59 -23.75
C LEU A 181 3.61 -12.37 -23.03
N ASP A 182 3.11 -11.20 -23.40
CA ASP A 182 3.38 -9.97 -22.66
C ASP A 182 2.69 -9.96 -21.29
N ARG A 183 2.90 -8.89 -20.53
CA ARG A 183 2.35 -8.74 -19.17
C ARG A 183 0.82 -8.81 -19.13
N ALA A 184 0.14 -8.12 -20.04
CA ALA A 184 -1.32 -8.08 -20.07
C ALA A 184 -1.90 -9.43 -20.50
N GLU A 185 -1.24 -10.07 -21.46
CA GLU A 185 -1.61 -11.40 -21.96
C GLU A 185 -1.42 -12.49 -20.90
N ARG A 186 -0.39 -12.37 -20.06
CA ARG A 186 -0.18 -13.23 -18.90
C ARG A 186 -1.28 -13.06 -17.86
N GLU A 187 -1.58 -11.83 -17.48
CA GLU A 187 -2.66 -11.57 -16.53
C GLU A 187 -4.00 -12.11 -17.03
N HIS A 188 -4.28 -11.92 -18.32
CA HIS A 188 -5.47 -12.48 -18.96
C HIS A 188 -5.48 -14.01 -18.96
N LEU A 189 -4.36 -14.67 -19.25
CA LEU A 189 -4.22 -16.13 -19.16
C LEU A 189 -4.58 -16.65 -17.77
N TYR A 190 -4.04 -16.03 -16.73
CA TYR A 190 -4.29 -16.44 -15.34
C TYR A 190 -5.73 -16.22 -14.92
N HIS A 191 -6.34 -15.09 -15.33
CA HIS A 191 -7.75 -14.83 -15.09
C HIS A 191 -8.66 -15.87 -15.75
N LEU A 192 -8.37 -16.24 -16.99
CA LEU A 192 -9.11 -17.28 -17.72
C LEU A 192 -8.89 -18.69 -17.16
N ALA A 193 -7.71 -18.96 -16.60
CA ALA A 193 -7.36 -20.22 -15.94
C ALA A 193 -7.84 -20.31 -14.48
N GLU A 194 -8.44 -19.25 -13.94
CA GLU A 194 -8.90 -19.15 -12.55
C GLU A 194 -7.77 -19.37 -11.52
N VAL A 195 -6.54 -18.99 -11.90
CA VAL A 195 -5.36 -19.03 -11.03
C VAL A 195 -4.99 -17.59 -10.65
N PRO A 196 -4.76 -17.28 -9.37
CA PRO A 196 -4.29 -15.95 -8.98
C PRO A 196 -2.99 -15.58 -9.70
N TYR A 197 -2.97 -14.44 -10.39
CA TYR A 197 -1.76 -13.93 -11.02
C TYR A 197 -0.93 -13.17 -9.99
N ALA A 198 0.17 -13.77 -9.56
CA ALA A 198 1.21 -13.05 -8.84
C ALA A 198 2.15 -12.43 -9.88
N VAL A 199 2.04 -11.11 -10.07
CA VAL A 199 3.01 -10.36 -10.89
C VAL A 199 4.38 -10.61 -10.28
N ARG A 200 5.30 -11.20 -11.05
CA ARG A 200 6.70 -11.30 -10.66
C ARG A 200 7.24 -9.88 -10.53
N HIS A 201 7.70 -9.52 -9.34
CA HIS A 201 8.17 -8.18 -8.99
C HIS A 201 9.25 -7.73 -9.98
N GLU A 202 8.87 -6.83 -10.90
CA GLU A 202 9.86 -6.01 -11.60
C GLU A 202 10.49 -5.12 -10.53
N ALA A 203 11.82 -4.93 -10.60
CA ALA A 203 12.54 -4.08 -9.67
C ALA A 203 11.77 -2.76 -9.50
N ALA A 204 11.51 -2.37 -8.26
CA ALA A 204 10.76 -1.15 -7.96
C ALA A 204 11.35 0.00 -8.79
N ALA A 205 10.53 0.66 -9.59
CA ALA A 205 10.97 1.78 -10.39
C ALA A 205 11.61 2.83 -9.46
N GLU A 206 12.88 3.17 -9.71
CA GLU A 206 13.62 4.12 -8.88
C GLU A 206 13.17 5.57 -9.13
N ALA A 207 12.52 5.84 -10.26
CA ALA A 207 12.00 7.14 -10.63
C ALA A 207 10.76 7.02 -11.54
N VAL A 208 9.99 8.10 -11.64
CA VAL A 208 8.82 8.20 -12.52
C VAL A 208 9.17 8.90 -13.84
N GLY A 209 8.43 8.61 -14.91
CA GLY A 209 8.53 9.32 -16.18
C GLY A 209 8.01 10.76 -16.13
N ALA A 210 8.38 11.57 -17.13
CA ALA A 210 8.03 12.99 -17.20
C ALA A 210 6.51 13.24 -17.24
N GLU A 211 5.73 12.31 -17.80
CA GLU A 211 4.28 12.38 -17.88
C GLU A 211 3.62 12.30 -16.49
N ILE A 212 4.12 11.41 -15.63
CA ILE A 212 3.65 11.28 -14.25
C ILE A 212 4.09 12.48 -13.42
N GLN A 213 5.31 12.97 -13.62
CA GLN A 213 5.79 14.19 -12.97
C GLN A 213 4.92 15.40 -13.34
N GLY A 214 4.67 15.63 -14.64
CA GLY A 214 3.81 16.71 -15.11
C GLY A 214 2.39 16.63 -14.57
N LEU A 215 1.85 15.42 -14.40
CA LEU A 215 0.54 15.20 -13.79
C LEU A 215 0.51 15.62 -12.31
N ILE A 216 1.49 15.20 -11.50
CA ILE A 216 1.51 15.57 -10.07
C ILE A 216 1.83 17.04 -9.87
N ASP A 217 2.62 17.66 -10.77
CA ASP A 217 2.90 19.09 -10.74
C ASP A 217 1.65 19.93 -11.02
N ALA A 218 0.78 19.46 -11.94
CA ALA A 218 -0.49 20.12 -12.24
C ALA A 218 -1.49 20.10 -11.07
N LEU A 219 -1.25 19.31 -10.01
CA LEU A 219 -2.10 19.29 -8.83
C LEU A 219 -1.83 20.46 -7.87
N ASP A 220 -0.72 21.19 -8.00
CA ASP A 220 -0.39 22.37 -7.20
C ASP A 220 -1.55 23.40 -7.23
N PRO A 221 -2.13 23.80 -6.08
CA PRO A 221 -1.54 23.80 -4.73
C PRO A 221 -1.76 22.54 -3.88
N HIS A 222 -2.41 21.49 -4.40
CA HIS A 222 -2.67 20.28 -3.64
C HIS A 222 -1.41 19.42 -3.55
N PRO A 223 -0.95 19.05 -2.34
CA PRO A 223 0.22 18.19 -2.16
C PRO A 223 0.03 16.85 -2.86
N ALA A 224 1.00 16.44 -3.66
CA ALA A 224 0.98 15.17 -4.37
C ALA A 224 2.37 14.50 -4.42
N VAL A 225 2.36 13.18 -4.31
CA VAL A 225 3.56 12.35 -4.21
C VAL A 225 3.33 10.99 -4.83
N VAL A 226 4.38 10.39 -5.38
CA VAL A 226 4.37 9.01 -5.85
C VAL A 226 5.11 8.15 -4.83
N TYR A 227 4.44 7.11 -4.34
CA TYR A 227 5.04 6.10 -3.48
C TYR A 227 5.04 4.74 -4.14
N ASN A 228 6.06 3.93 -3.85
CA ASN A 228 5.94 2.47 -3.97
C ASN A 228 5.27 1.85 -2.72
N THR A 229 5.12 0.53 -2.72
CA THR A 229 4.54 -0.26 -1.63
C THR A 229 5.33 -0.21 -0.31
N ARG A 230 6.64 0.08 -0.35
CA ARG A 230 7.51 0.30 0.82
C ARG A 230 7.44 1.71 1.39
N TYR A 231 6.67 2.60 0.77
CA TYR A 231 6.63 4.04 1.06
C TYR A 231 7.91 4.80 0.67
N ASP A 232 8.69 4.27 -0.28
CA ASP A 232 9.76 5.05 -0.92
C ASP A 232 9.12 6.18 -1.73
N ILE A 233 9.67 7.39 -1.61
CA ILE A 233 9.26 8.60 -2.33
C ILE A 233 9.95 8.57 -3.69
N LEU A 234 9.17 8.37 -4.76
CA LEU A 234 9.69 8.29 -6.13
C LEU A 234 9.63 9.64 -6.86
N ALA A 235 8.66 10.47 -6.50
CA ALA A 235 8.45 11.80 -7.08
C ALA A 235 7.54 12.63 -6.18
N THR A 236 7.74 13.95 -6.19
CA THR A 236 6.94 14.91 -5.43
C THR A 236 6.61 16.12 -6.30
N ASN A 237 5.45 16.72 -6.04
CA ASN A 237 5.19 18.08 -6.51
C ASN A 237 5.70 19.10 -5.48
N PRO A 238 5.83 20.39 -5.85
CA PRO A 238 6.26 21.43 -4.94
C PRO A 238 5.41 21.52 -3.66
N ALA A 239 4.08 21.43 -3.76
CA ALA A 239 3.19 21.52 -2.59
C ALA A 239 3.41 20.40 -1.56
N TYR A 240 3.81 19.20 -2.00
CA TYR A 240 4.18 18.13 -1.09
C TYR A 240 5.48 18.38 -0.35
N ARG A 241 6.44 19.05 -1.01
CA ARG A 241 7.68 19.46 -0.34
C ARG A 241 7.39 20.46 0.77
N ASP A 242 6.62 21.50 0.47
CA ASP A 242 6.20 22.50 1.46
C ASP A 242 5.46 21.88 2.65
N LEU A 243 4.65 20.85 2.41
CA LEU A 243 3.88 20.21 3.47
C LEU A 243 4.71 19.26 4.34
N PHE A 244 5.57 18.44 3.73
CA PHE A 244 6.17 17.27 4.39
C PHE A 244 7.69 17.25 4.41
N LEU A 245 8.35 17.80 3.38
CA LEU A 245 9.82 17.85 3.27
C LEU A 245 10.32 19.19 3.82
N VAL A 246 10.05 19.40 5.11
CA VAL A 246 10.55 20.53 5.91
C VAL A 246 11.96 20.21 6.42
N PRO A 247 12.76 21.20 6.88
CA PRO A 247 14.15 20.98 7.26
C PRO A 247 14.38 19.81 8.23
N GLU A 248 13.47 19.60 9.18
CA GLU A 248 13.53 18.53 10.18
C GLU A 248 13.40 17.13 9.56
N THR A 249 12.58 16.98 8.52
CA THR A 249 12.38 15.70 7.82
C THR A 249 13.41 15.49 6.71
N GLU A 250 13.85 16.55 6.05
CA GLU A 250 14.91 16.50 5.04
C GLU A 250 16.27 16.10 5.64
N ALA A 251 16.56 16.51 6.87
CA ALA A 251 17.78 16.14 7.60
C ALA A 251 17.96 14.62 7.77
N ILE A 252 16.89 13.83 7.65
CA ILE A 252 16.96 12.37 7.68
C ILE A 252 17.67 11.81 6.44
N GLY A 253 17.59 12.50 5.30
CA GLY A 253 18.32 12.15 4.07
C GLY A 253 17.90 10.84 3.41
N VAL A 254 16.78 10.24 3.83
CA VAL A 254 16.25 9.00 3.27
C VAL A 254 14.89 9.30 2.60
N PRO A 255 14.74 9.05 1.29
CA PRO A 255 13.49 9.31 0.56
C PRO A 255 12.46 8.20 0.83
N ASN A 256 12.11 7.96 2.09
CA ASN A 256 11.09 7.00 2.50
C ASN A 256 10.29 7.56 3.68
N VAL A 257 8.97 7.64 3.53
CA VAL A 257 8.10 8.30 4.52
C VAL A 257 8.09 7.57 5.85
N LEU A 258 8.11 6.24 5.86
CA LEU A 258 8.15 5.49 7.11
C LEU A 258 9.47 5.72 7.83
N TRP A 259 10.59 5.69 7.10
CA TRP A 259 11.90 5.98 7.67
C TRP A 259 11.92 7.37 8.31
N THR A 260 11.47 8.39 7.58
CA THR A 260 11.35 9.76 8.10
C THR A 260 10.52 9.80 9.39
N LEU A 261 9.30 9.25 9.39
CA LEU A 261 8.37 9.38 10.52
C LEU A 261 8.78 8.60 11.78
N PHE A 262 9.55 7.53 11.63
CA PHE A 262 10.03 6.72 12.74
C PHE A 262 11.38 7.19 13.30
N VAL A 263 12.16 7.95 12.52
CA VAL A 263 13.49 8.44 12.93
C VAL A 263 13.47 9.90 13.36
N VAL A 264 12.59 10.73 12.79
CA VAL A 264 12.44 12.13 13.20
C VAL A 264 12.06 12.21 14.69
N PRO A 265 12.64 13.15 15.47
CA PRO A 265 12.24 13.35 16.86
C PRO A 265 10.72 13.57 16.98
N ARG A 266 10.12 13.06 18.04
CA ARG A 266 8.65 13.15 18.24
C ARG A 266 8.12 14.59 18.23
N SER A 267 8.89 15.56 18.74
CA SER A 267 8.53 16.98 18.73
C SER A 267 8.43 17.57 17.34
N ASP A 268 9.23 17.04 16.42
CA ASP A 268 9.45 17.57 15.08
C ASP A 268 8.69 16.75 14.02
N CYS A 269 7.96 15.74 14.46
CA CYS A 269 7.15 14.93 13.57
C CYS A 269 5.99 15.77 13.00
N PRO A 270 5.84 15.82 11.67
CA PRO A 270 4.80 16.62 11.04
C PRO A 270 3.40 16.03 11.23
N LEU A 271 3.25 14.77 11.68
CA LEU A 271 1.93 14.18 11.92
C LEU A 271 1.44 14.44 13.35
N VAL A 272 0.30 15.12 13.49
CA VAL A 272 -0.32 15.41 14.80
C VAL A 272 -0.75 14.12 15.51
N PHE A 273 -1.44 13.23 14.79
CA PHE A 273 -1.95 11.96 15.31
C PHE A 273 -1.01 10.79 15.01
N ARG A 274 0.30 11.00 15.18
CA ARG A 274 1.35 10.01 14.87
C ARG A 274 1.07 8.64 15.49
N ASP A 275 0.70 8.60 16.77
CA ASP A 275 0.53 7.35 17.53
C ASP A 275 -0.64 6.49 17.01
N SER A 276 -1.62 7.08 16.32
CA SER A 276 -2.69 6.33 15.64
C SER A 276 -2.39 6.05 14.17
N GLU A 277 -1.64 6.92 13.50
CA GLU A 277 -1.33 6.77 12.06
C GLU A 277 -0.25 5.70 11.81
N LEU A 278 0.83 5.70 12.60
CA LEU A 278 1.96 4.79 12.39
C LEU A 278 1.59 3.30 12.49
N PRO A 279 0.82 2.84 13.49
CA PRO A 279 0.38 1.44 13.54
C PRO A 279 -0.34 1.01 12.27
N VAL A 280 -1.14 1.90 11.70
CA VAL A 280 -1.91 1.59 10.50
C VAL A 280 -1.01 1.57 9.27
N MET A 281 -0.08 2.51 9.14
CA MET A 281 0.89 2.50 8.04
C MET A 281 1.78 1.24 8.08
N VAL A 282 2.21 0.81 9.27
CA VAL A 282 2.96 -0.45 9.45
C VAL A 282 2.11 -1.67 9.08
N ALA A 283 0.84 -1.70 9.48
CA ALA A 283 -0.06 -2.79 9.12
C ALA A 283 -0.33 -2.87 7.61
N THR A 284 -0.41 -1.72 6.92
CA THR A 284 -0.51 -1.66 5.46
C THR A 284 0.78 -2.11 4.79
N LEU A 285 1.96 -1.68 5.28
CA LEU A 285 3.26 -2.15 4.82
C LEU A 285 3.37 -3.68 4.93
N ARG A 286 2.94 -4.26 6.06
CA ARG A 286 3.01 -5.72 6.28
C ARG A 286 2.15 -6.50 5.29
N GLY A 287 0.96 -5.98 4.97
CA GLY A 287 0.12 -6.56 3.92
C GLY A 287 0.79 -6.57 2.55
N ALA A 288 1.59 -5.54 2.24
CA ALA A 288 2.38 -5.52 1.01
C ALA A 288 3.58 -6.50 1.07
N TYR A 289 4.32 -6.50 2.19
CA TYR A 289 5.48 -7.36 2.41
C TYR A 289 5.19 -8.85 2.18
N GLY A 290 3.95 -9.32 2.43
CA GLY A 290 3.56 -10.70 2.17
C GLY A 290 3.85 -11.21 0.74
N ARG A 291 3.91 -10.32 -0.27
CA ARG A 291 4.29 -10.70 -1.64
C ARG A 291 5.81 -10.73 -1.86
N HIS A 292 6.58 -10.06 -1.02
CA HIS A 292 8.02 -9.81 -1.18
C HIS A 292 8.89 -10.55 -0.14
N VAL A 293 8.34 -11.55 0.53
CA VAL A 293 9.06 -12.32 1.56
C VAL A 293 10.31 -12.95 0.94
N GLY A 294 11.47 -12.73 1.57
CA GLY A 294 12.75 -13.24 1.10
C GLY A 294 13.44 -12.38 0.03
N GLU A 295 12.84 -11.27 -0.41
CA GLU A 295 13.52 -10.31 -1.28
C GLU A 295 14.52 -9.48 -0.46
N PRO A 296 15.83 -9.46 -0.81
CA PRO A 296 16.86 -8.78 -0.02
C PRO A 296 16.53 -7.32 0.30
N ALA A 297 16.00 -6.58 -0.68
CA ALA A 297 15.67 -5.17 -0.52
C ALA A 297 14.54 -4.93 0.52
N TRP A 298 13.60 -5.86 0.66
CA TRP A 298 12.54 -5.77 1.67
C TRP A 298 13.02 -6.22 3.05
N GLU A 299 13.79 -7.30 3.11
CA GLU A 299 14.39 -7.79 4.35
C GLU A 299 15.34 -6.76 4.97
N GLU A 300 16.18 -6.13 4.14
CA GLU A 300 17.11 -5.08 4.57
C GLU A 300 16.36 -3.83 5.04
N PHE A 301 15.30 -3.42 4.35
CA PHE A 301 14.46 -2.29 4.74
C PHE A 301 13.82 -2.52 6.12
N VAL A 302 13.14 -3.65 6.31
CA VAL A 302 12.46 -3.98 7.57
C VAL A 302 13.47 -4.10 8.70
N ARG A 303 14.59 -4.80 8.47
CA ARG A 303 15.67 -4.94 9.45
C ARG A 303 16.28 -3.59 9.82
N GLY A 304 16.59 -2.76 8.83
CA GLY A 304 17.16 -1.44 9.02
C GLY A 304 16.25 -0.55 9.87
N LEU A 305 14.96 -0.51 9.54
CA LEU A 305 14.01 0.36 10.23
C LEU A 305 13.72 -0.14 11.65
N SER A 306 13.70 -1.46 11.85
CA SER A 306 13.58 -2.07 13.18
C SER A 306 14.77 -1.76 14.08
N LEU A 307 15.98 -1.67 13.51
CA LEU A 307 17.18 -1.26 14.25
C LEU A 307 17.18 0.23 14.57
N ALA A 308 16.64 1.06 13.68
CA ALA A 308 16.56 2.50 13.85
C ALA A 308 15.45 2.93 14.83
N SER A 309 14.38 2.14 14.97
CA SER A 309 13.22 2.49 15.79
C SER A 309 12.62 1.28 16.49
N GLN A 310 12.72 1.25 17.82
CA GLN A 310 12.09 0.20 18.64
C GLN A 310 10.56 0.20 18.48
N GLU A 311 9.96 1.38 18.33
CA GLU A 311 8.51 1.50 18.09
C GLU A 311 8.09 0.82 16.78
N PHE A 312 8.87 0.97 15.71
CA PHE A 312 8.63 0.23 14.47
C PHE A 312 8.78 -1.28 14.69
N ALA A 313 9.82 -1.71 15.41
CA ALA A 313 10.07 -3.12 15.69
C ALA A 313 8.88 -3.76 16.44
N ASP A 314 8.34 -3.08 17.44
CA ASP A 314 7.19 -3.54 18.24
C ASP A 314 5.91 -3.62 17.37
N LEU A 315 5.63 -2.57 16.58
CA LEU A 315 4.51 -2.56 15.65
C LEU A 315 4.63 -3.64 14.58
N TRP A 316 5.83 -3.87 14.05
CA TRP A 316 6.10 -4.94 13.09
C TRP A 316 5.90 -6.33 13.71
N ALA A 317 6.36 -6.54 14.95
CA ALA A 317 6.18 -7.80 15.67
C ALA A 317 4.71 -8.10 15.98
N SER A 318 3.86 -7.09 16.16
CA SER A 318 2.40 -7.25 16.39
C SER A 318 1.68 -8.05 15.32
N GLY A 319 2.21 -8.07 14.09
CA GLY A 319 1.67 -8.88 13.00
C GLY A 319 0.40 -8.33 12.34
N ASN A 320 -0.05 -7.13 12.71
CA ASN A 320 -1.28 -6.54 12.17
C ASN A 320 -1.20 -6.33 10.65
N VAL A 321 -2.32 -6.59 9.95
CA VAL A 321 -2.46 -6.38 8.50
C VAL A 321 -3.78 -5.68 8.22
N ILE A 322 -3.72 -4.55 7.52
CA ILE A 322 -4.89 -3.73 7.18
C ILE A 322 -4.79 -3.31 5.70
N PRO A 323 -5.90 -3.39 4.92
CA PRO A 323 -5.89 -2.92 3.54
C PRO A 323 -5.64 -1.40 3.44
N PRO A 324 -5.07 -0.92 2.33
CA PRO A 324 -5.04 0.51 2.05
C PRO A 324 -6.45 1.09 1.99
N GLY A 325 -6.61 2.33 2.45
CA GLY A 325 -7.89 3.03 2.42
C GLY A 325 -7.70 4.55 2.41
N PRO A 326 -8.75 5.32 2.11
CA PRO A 326 -8.75 6.77 2.27
C PRO A 326 -8.49 7.14 3.73
N ARG A 327 -7.72 8.20 3.97
CA ARG A 327 -7.36 8.63 5.33
C ARG A 327 -7.39 10.14 5.44
N VAL A 328 -7.88 10.64 6.56
CA VAL A 328 -7.69 12.02 6.94
C VAL A 328 -6.43 12.10 7.79
N LYS A 329 -5.47 12.94 7.40
CA LYS A 329 -4.23 13.18 8.12
C LYS A 329 -4.18 14.63 8.56
N THR A 330 -3.81 14.87 9.81
CA THR A 330 -3.52 16.22 10.28
C THR A 330 -2.02 16.42 10.34
N PHE A 331 -1.55 17.37 9.55
CA PHE A 331 -0.15 17.79 9.51
C PHE A 331 0.06 19.03 10.36
N ARG A 332 1.17 19.14 11.06
CA ARG A 332 1.61 20.36 11.74
C ARG A 332 2.70 21.01 10.90
N HIS A 333 2.52 22.29 10.59
CA HIS A 333 3.48 23.08 9.85
C HIS A 333 3.77 24.40 10.58
N THR A 334 5.05 24.71 10.79
CA THR A 334 5.48 25.86 11.60
C THR A 334 4.93 27.20 11.10
N ALA A 335 4.83 27.39 9.78
CA ALA A 335 4.39 28.65 9.20
C ALA A 335 2.86 28.87 9.16
N VAL A 336 2.06 27.79 9.17
CA VAL A 336 0.60 27.87 8.90
C VAL A 336 -0.26 27.08 9.88
N GLY A 337 0.33 26.48 10.90
CA GLY A 337 -0.40 25.73 11.93
C GLY A 337 -0.75 24.31 11.48
N GLU A 338 -1.92 23.83 11.90
CA GLU A 338 -2.39 22.48 11.58
C GLU A 338 -3.16 22.47 10.26
N LEU A 339 -2.92 21.45 9.44
CA LEU A 339 -3.52 21.26 8.14
C LEU A 339 -4.18 19.89 8.08
N ARG A 340 -5.51 19.87 7.99
CA ARG A 340 -6.30 18.64 7.94
C ARG A 340 -6.56 18.24 6.49
N MET A 341 -5.95 17.13 6.08
CA MET A 341 -5.89 16.71 4.69
C MET A 341 -6.55 15.34 4.51
N THR A 342 -7.50 15.27 3.59
CA THR A 342 -7.99 14.00 3.06
C THR A 342 -7.01 13.46 2.03
N SER A 343 -6.57 12.22 2.20
CA SER A 343 -5.63 11.54 1.30
C SER A 343 -6.36 10.52 0.42
N VAL A 344 -6.08 10.59 -0.88
CA VAL A 344 -6.62 9.69 -1.90
C VAL A 344 -5.47 9.03 -2.63
N SER A 345 -5.56 7.70 -2.79
CA SER A 345 -4.54 6.91 -3.46
C SER A 345 -5.04 6.42 -4.82
N LEU A 346 -4.25 6.66 -5.87
CA LEU A 346 -4.54 6.32 -7.25
C LEU A 346 -3.46 5.38 -7.78
N SER A 347 -3.84 4.21 -8.29
CA SER A 347 -2.88 3.25 -8.87
C SER A 347 -2.38 3.75 -10.24
N ILE A 348 -1.09 3.54 -10.53
CA ILE A 348 -0.49 3.94 -11.82
C ILE A 348 -0.48 2.74 -12.76
N ASN A 349 -1.11 2.87 -13.92
CA ASN A 349 -1.04 1.83 -14.94
C ASN A 349 0.40 1.70 -15.48
N GLY A 350 0.87 0.48 -15.68
CA GLY A 350 2.24 0.21 -16.13
C GLY A 350 3.32 0.30 -15.04
N MET A 351 3.00 0.81 -13.85
CA MET A 351 3.89 0.83 -12.69
C MET A 351 3.21 0.10 -11.52
N PRO A 352 3.18 -1.25 -11.52
CA PRO A 352 2.63 -2.00 -10.40
C PRO A 352 3.31 -1.57 -9.12
N GLU A 353 2.57 -1.59 -8.01
CA GLU A 353 3.06 -1.22 -6.67
C GLU A 353 3.34 0.28 -6.47
N CYS A 354 3.34 1.07 -7.53
CA CYS A 354 3.40 2.52 -7.45
C CYS A 354 2.00 3.13 -7.42
N ARG A 355 1.85 4.21 -6.64
CA ARG A 355 0.60 4.95 -6.52
C ARG A 355 0.86 6.43 -6.34
N ILE A 356 0.00 7.25 -6.92
CA ILE A 356 -0.09 8.68 -6.62
C ILE A 356 -0.91 8.81 -5.34
N VAL A 357 -0.41 9.57 -4.38
CA VAL A 357 -1.19 10.01 -3.23
C VAL A 357 -1.36 11.52 -3.33
N ALA A 358 -2.61 11.96 -3.43
CA ALA A 358 -2.98 13.37 -3.44
C ALA A 358 -3.64 13.73 -2.10
N TYR A 359 -3.36 14.93 -1.60
CA TYR A 359 -3.90 15.46 -0.37
C TYR A 359 -4.78 16.67 -0.66
N THR A 360 -6.03 16.63 -0.22
CA THR A 360 -7.00 17.72 -0.38
C THR A 360 -7.40 18.28 0.99
N PRO A 361 -7.46 19.63 1.15
CA PRO A 361 -7.95 20.25 2.38
C PRO A 361 -9.35 19.74 2.76
N ASP A 362 -9.54 19.40 4.04
CA ASP A 362 -10.81 18.91 4.57
C ASP A 362 -11.74 20.05 5.03
N ASP A 363 -11.18 21.26 5.18
CA ASP A 363 -11.89 22.48 5.58
C ASP A 363 -11.26 23.73 4.94
N GLU A 364 -11.95 24.87 5.10
CA GLU A 364 -11.54 26.14 4.49
C GLU A 364 -10.30 26.75 5.16
N GLU A 365 -10.10 26.53 6.46
CA GLU A 365 -8.90 26.97 7.17
C GLU A 365 -7.65 26.28 6.62
N THR A 366 -7.72 24.97 6.42
CA THR A 366 -6.65 24.19 5.78
C THR A 366 -6.43 24.65 4.34
N ARG A 367 -7.50 24.97 3.60
CA ARG A 367 -7.39 25.49 2.22
C ARG A 367 -6.60 26.79 2.17
N GLN A 368 -6.86 27.70 3.12
CA GLN A 368 -6.14 28.97 3.25
C GLN A 368 -4.68 28.74 3.68
N GLY A 369 -4.45 27.81 4.61
CA GLY A 369 -3.09 27.42 5.02
C GLY A 369 -2.25 26.90 3.85
N VAL A 370 -2.82 26.04 3.00
CA VAL A 370 -2.18 25.54 1.78
C VAL A 370 -1.88 26.68 0.78
N ALA A 371 -2.81 27.61 0.60
CA ALA A 371 -2.59 28.78 -0.26
C ALA A 371 -1.42 29.65 0.27
N ARG A 372 -1.35 29.84 1.60
CA ARG A 372 -0.28 30.59 2.25
C ARG A 372 1.09 29.91 2.12
N LEU A 373 1.16 28.58 2.20
CA LEU A 373 2.42 27.86 1.92
C LEU A 373 2.92 28.12 0.50
N ARG A 374 2.00 28.10 -0.48
CA ARG A 374 2.35 28.41 -1.87
C ARG A 374 2.85 29.84 -2.05
N GLU A 375 2.26 30.80 -1.34
CA GLU A 375 2.72 32.20 -1.34
C GLU A 375 4.12 32.34 -0.74
N LEU A 376 4.40 31.67 0.38
CA LEU A 376 5.73 31.66 1.00
C LEU A 376 6.79 31.10 0.04
N ARG A 377 6.52 29.95 -0.58
CA ARG A 377 7.41 29.34 -1.58
C ARG A 377 7.70 30.28 -2.75
N ARG A 378 6.70 31.02 -3.23
CA ARG A 378 6.88 32.00 -4.31
C ARG A 378 7.76 33.17 -3.87
N ALA A 379 7.53 33.68 -2.65
CA ALA A 379 8.33 34.77 -2.11
C ALA A 379 9.80 34.36 -1.90
N GLU A 380 10.08 33.11 -1.50
CA GLU A 380 11.43 32.57 -1.40
C GLU A 380 12.11 32.48 -2.77
N ALA A 381 11.41 31.96 -3.78
CA ALA A 381 11.92 31.89 -5.15
C ALA A 381 12.26 33.28 -5.73
N ASP A 382 11.41 34.28 -5.49
CA ASP A 382 11.65 35.66 -5.93
C ASP A 382 12.89 36.27 -5.24
N GLN A 383 13.13 35.94 -3.97
CA GLN A 383 14.33 36.38 -3.23
C GLN A 383 15.61 35.71 -3.73
N GLU A 384 15.56 34.41 -4.03
CA GLU A 384 16.68 33.68 -4.63
C GLU A 384 17.03 34.22 -6.03
N GLU A 385 16.02 34.55 -6.85
CA GLU A 385 16.26 35.14 -8.17
C GLU A 385 16.81 36.57 -8.06
N ALA A 386 16.34 37.36 -7.09
CA ALA A 386 16.86 38.71 -6.83
C ALA A 386 18.32 38.69 -6.36
N THR A 387 18.67 37.77 -5.44
CA THR A 387 20.04 37.61 -4.94
C THR A 387 20.98 37.00 -5.98
N SER A 388 20.51 36.10 -6.86
CA SER A 388 21.31 35.56 -7.95
C SER A 388 21.56 36.55 -9.09
N ARG A 389 20.77 37.62 -9.22
CA ARG A 389 20.94 38.70 -10.22
C ARG A 389 21.90 39.82 -9.76
N GLU A 390 22.36 39.83 -8.51
CA GLU A 390 23.42 40.73 -8.04
C GLU A 390 24.80 40.05 -8.06
N PRO A 391 25.52 40.11 -9.20
CA PRO A 391 26.96 40.31 -9.11
C PRO A 391 27.45 41.51 -9.96
N GLU A 392 28.40 42.25 -9.39
CA GLU A 392 29.34 43.16 -10.08
C GLU A 392 28.89 44.62 -10.37
N LYS A 393 28.56 45.41 -9.34
CA LYS A 393 28.58 46.89 -9.41
C LYS A 393 29.52 47.60 -8.43
N THR A 394 30.46 46.89 -7.81
CA THR A 394 31.42 47.51 -6.88
C THR A 394 32.86 47.11 -7.17
N ALA A 395 33.34 47.46 -8.36
CA ALA A 395 34.79 47.53 -8.62
C ALA A 395 35.10 48.60 -9.69
N LYS A 396 34.79 49.87 -9.39
CA LYS A 396 35.50 50.99 -10.03
C LYS A 396 35.59 52.16 -9.07
N SER A 397 36.59 52.10 -8.18
CA SER A 397 37.11 53.27 -7.49
C SER A 397 38.00 54.05 -8.47
N PRO A 398 37.81 55.37 -8.65
CA PRO A 398 38.73 56.19 -9.44
C PRO A 398 39.91 56.59 -8.55
N ALA A 399 41.12 56.28 -8.98
CA ALA A 399 42.33 56.83 -8.36
C ALA A 399 42.54 58.28 -8.83
N PRO A 400 42.99 59.18 -7.94
CA PRO A 400 43.13 60.62 -8.21
C PRO A 400 44.34 60.97 -9.07
#